data_AF-A0A934PYA3-F1
#
_entry.id   AF-A0A934PYA3-F1
#
_cell.length_a   1.000
_cell.length_b   1.000
_cell.length_c   1.000
_cell.angle_alpha   90.00
_cell.angle_beta   90.00
_cell.angle_gamma   90.00
#
_symmetry.space_group_name_H-M   'P 1'
#
loop_
_entity.id
_entity.type
_entity.pdbx_description
1 polymer ?
#
loop_
_entity_poly.entity_id
_entity_poly.type
_entity_poly.pdbx_seq_one_letter_code
_entity_poly.pdbx_strand_id
1 'polypeptide(L)'
;MTVGSAMLVAAIAHAQAPCPRAAATDTQPWIHNLRVLESFELAQPAPVFVGDFEDANATYRLHLVRDQIGFFGALSYPVLESDSPTAVLRNVSWDPQTGVLEFVAAPSGQDVRMKGVLSQSEFHVSEVGGRATVELELVKLREGSSLAWRSRDQFECAMRLGRRN
;
A
#
# COMPACT_ATOMS: atom_id res chain seq x y z
N MET A 1 -50.55 -4.86 7.24
CA MET A 1 -49.70 -6.05 7.35
C MET A 1 -48.50 -5.85 6.44
N THR A 2 -47.32 -5.81 7.03
CA THR A 2 -46.03 -5.36 6.49
C THR A 2 -45.46 -6.32 5.46
N VAL A 3 -45.10 -5.80 4.29
CA VAL A 3 -44.28 -6.50 3.29
C VAL A 3 -42.82 -6.30 3.69
N GLY A 4 -42.17 -7.35 4.18
CA GLY A 4 -40.74 -7.36 4.47
C GLY A 4 -39.94 -7.48 3.19
N SER A 5 -39.40 -6.37 2.70
CA SER A 5 -38.36 -6.40 1.66
C SER A 5 -37.05 -6.84 2.29
N ALA A 6 -36.69 -8.10 2.08
CA ALA A 6 -35.33 -8.57 2.31
C ALA A 6 -34.43 -7.96 1.22
N MET A 7 -33.65 -6.95 1.59
CA MET A 7 -32.55 -6.46 0.75
C MET A 7 -31.47 -7.55 0.70
N LEU A 8 -31.30 -8.11 -0.49
CA LEU A 8 -30.19 -8.99 -0.82
C LEU A 8 -28.90 -8.16 -0.81
N VAL A 9 -28.07 -8.32 0.22
CA VAL A 9 -26.71 -7.76 0.22
C VAL A 9 -25.88 -8.62 -0.72
N ALA A 10 -25.74 -8.18 -1.98
CA ALA A 10 -24.80 -8.78 -2.91
C ALA A 10 -23.38 -8.50 -2.40
N ALA A 11 -22.73 -9.54 -1.87
CA ALA A 11 -21.30 -9.52 -1.64
C ALA A 11 -20.60 -9.38 -3.00
N ILE A 12 -20.09 -8.18 -3.30
CA ILE A 12 -19.17 -7.99 -4.42
C ILE A 12 -17.86 -8.65 -3.98
N ALA A 13 -17.76 -9.96 -4.20
CA ALA A 13 -16.50 -10.65 -4.25
C ALA A 13 -15.76 -10.07 -5.46
N HIS A 14 -14.93 -9.06 -5.23
CA HIS A 14 -13.97 -8.59 -6.21
C HIS A 14 -13.07 -9.78 -6.51
N ALA A 15 -13.33 -10.46 -7.62
CA ALA A 15 -12.41 -11.44 -8.15
C ALA A 15 -11.12 -10.67 -8.42
N GLN A 16 -10.09 -10.86 -7.58
CA GLN A 16 -8.80 -10.21 -7.78
C GLN A 16 -8.39 -10.46 -9.22
N ALA A 17 -8.18 -9.38 -9.98
CA ALA A 17 -7.73 -9.51 -11.35
C ALA A 17 -6.45 -10.37 -11.36
N PRO A 18 -6.32 -11.31 -12.32
CA PRO A 18 -5.21 -12.24 -12.31
C PRO A 18 -3.89 -11.47 -12.37
N CYS A 19 -2.99 -11.77 -11.45
CA CYS A 19 -1.62 -11.24 -11.44
C CYS A 19 -0.63 -12.35 -11.82
N PRO A 20 -0.64 -12.84 -13.08
CA PRO A 20 0.20 -13.95 -13.50
C PRO A 20 1.66 -13.50 -13.56
N ARG A 21 2.54 -14.33 -12.99
CA ARG A 21 3.99 -14.14 -13.13
C ARG A 21 4.44 -14.53 -14.54
N ALA A 22 5.49 -13.89 -15.03
CA ALA A 22 6.17 -14.32 -16.24
C ALA A 22 6.67 -15.78 -16.07
N ALA A 23 6.71 -16.53 -17.17
CA ALA A 23 7.31 -17.86 -17.15
C ALA A 23 8.81 -17.76 -16.80
N ALA A 24 9.36 -18.74 -16.10
CA ALA A 24 10.78 -18.75 -15.74
C ALA A 24 11.73 -18.74 -16.96
N THR A 25 11.23 -19.15 -18.13
CA THR A 25 11.95 -19.17 -19.41
C THR A 25 11.80 -17.89 -20.21
N ASP A 26 11.01 -16.92 -19.74
CA ASP A 26 10.83 -15.64 -20.43
C ASP A 26 12.12 -14.82 -20.37
N THR A 27 12.62 -14.40 -21.52
CA THR A 27 13.85 -13.59 -21.63
C THR A 27 13.59 -12.11 -21.39
N GLN A 28 12.32 -11.69 -21.38
CA GLN A 28 11.90 -10.30 -21.18
C GLN A 28 10.74 -10.18 -20.18
N PRO A 29 10.89 -10.67 -18.93
CA PRO A 29 9.82 -10.70 -17.93
C PRO A 29 9.28 -9.30 -17.57
N TRP A 30 10.08 -8.24 -17.77
CA TRP A 30 9.63 -6.86 -17.55
C TRP A 30 8.54 -6.43 -18.54
N ILE A 31 8.58 -6.90 -19.80
CA ILE A 31 7.53 -6.59 -20.79
C ILE A 31 6.23 -7.29 -20.41
N HIS A 32 6.30 -8.56 -20.00
CA HIS A 32 5.15 -9.29 -19.46
C HIS A 32 4.54 -8.56 -18.27
N ASN A 33 5.37 -8.16 -17.29
CA ASN A 33 4.90 -7.44 -16.10
C ASN A 33 4.20 -6.12 -16.48
N LEU A 34 4.77 -5.35 -17.41
CA LEU A 34 4.13 -4.12 -17.89
C LEU A 34 2.74 -4.40 -18.49
N ARG A 35 2.62 -5.41 -19.37
CA ARG A 35 1.32 -5.80 -19.97
C ARG A 35 0.30 -6.24 -18.94
N VAL A 36 0.72 -7.02 -17.94
CA VAL A 36 -0.15 -7.42 -16.82
C VAL A 36 -0.65 -6.19 -16.07
N LEU A 37 0.23 -5.25 -15.71
CA LEU A 37 -0.16 -4.03 -15.00
C LEU A 37 -1.04 -3.10 -15.83
N GLU A 38 -0.83 -3.03 -17.15
CA GLU A 38 -1.67 -2.27 -18.08
C GLU A 38 -3.07 -2.89 -18.27
N SER A 39 -3.25 -4.18 -17.97
CA SER A 39 -4.53 -4.87 -18.14
C SER A 39 -5.59 -4.52 -17.08
N PHE A 40 -5.18 -3.95 -15.94
CA PHE A 40 -6.09 -3.58 -14.86
C PHE A 40 -6.99 -2.42 -15.27
N GLU A 41 -8.27 -2.50 -14.95
CA GLU A 41 -9.20 -1.40 -15.19
C GLU A 41 -8.88 -0.19 -14.30
N LEU A 42 -9.23 1.01 -14.79
CA LEU A 42 -9.17 2.23 -13.99
C LEU A 42 -10.31 2.20 -12.98
N ALA A 43 -9.99 2.19 -11.68
CA ALA A 43 -10.98 2.29 -10.63
C ALA A 43 -11.70 3.65 -10.69
N GLN A 44 -12.98 3.66 -10.35
CA GLN A 44 -13.80 4.87 -10.29
C GLN A 44 -14.42 5.01 -8.89
N PRO A 45 -14.11 6.08 -8.14
CA PRO A 45 -13.12 7.12 -8.46
C PRO A 45 -11.68 6.56 -8.49
N ALA A 46 -10.81 7.24 -9.23
CA ALA A 46 -9.41 6.88 -9.31
C ALA A 46 -8.74 7.03 -7.93
N PRO A 47 -7.77 6.15 -7.58
CA PRO A 47 -6.99 6.31 -6.37
C PRO A 47 -6.25 7.65 -6.34
N VAL A 48 -6.22 8.27 -5.17
CA VAL A 48 -5.56 9.55 -4.94
C VAL A 48 -4.25 9.29 -4.21
N PHE A 49 -3.14 9.76 -4.79
CA PHE A 49 -1.85 9.76 -4.12
C PHE A 49 -1.88 10.75 -2.94
N VAL A 50 -1.51 10.27 -1.76
CA VAL A 50 -1.52 11.07 -0.52
C VAL A 50 -0.14 11.63 -0.22
N GLY A 51 0.90 10.83 -0.42
CA GLY A 51 2.28 11.27 -0.28
C GLY A 51 3.26 10.11 -0.09
N ASP A 52 4.53 10.42 -0.30
CA ASP A 52 5.64 9.64 0.22
C ASP A 52 6.12 10.31 1.49
N PHE A 53 6.32 9.55 2.56
CA PHE A 53 6.80 10.02 3.85
C PHE A 53 8.08 9.26 4.20
N GLU A 54 9.10 9.96 4.67
CA GLU A 54 10.42 9.40 4.96
C GLU A 54 10.96 9.91 6.29
N ASP A 55 11.65 9.07 7.04
CA ASP A 55 12.32 9.49 8.27
C ASP A 55 13.61 10.26 7.96
N ALA A 56 14.11 11.00 8.94
CA ALA A 56 15.31 11.84 8.78
C ALA A 56 16.57 11.07 8.32
N ASN A 57 16.63 9.75 8.58
CA ASN A 57 17.78 8.91 8.20
C ASN A 57 17.56 8.14 6.88
N ALA A 58 16.44 8.35 6.18
CA ALA A 58 16.03 7.54 5.03
C ALA A 58 16.13 6.03 5.32
N THR A 59 15.74 5.63 6.53
CA THR A 59 15.65 4.23 6.93
C THR A 59 14.31 3.63 6.53
N TYR A 60 13.23 4.41 6.65
CA TYR A 60 11.86 4.02 6.35
C TYR A 60 11.26 5.00 5.35
N ARG A 61 10.63 4.47 4.30
CA ARG A 61 9.79 5.26 3.40
C ARG A 61 8.41 4.64 3.29
N LEU A 62 7.38 5.43 3.59
CA LEU A 62 5.98 5.08 3.48
C LEU A 62 5.39 5.74 2.22
N HIS A 63 5.00 4.93 1.24
CA HIS A 63 4.20 5.36 0.09
C HIS A 63 2.73 5.18 0.43
N LEU A 64 1.93 6.23 0.34
CA LEU A 64 0.53 6.22 0.77
C LEU A 64 -0.43 6.72 -0.32
N VAL A 65 -1.46 5.92 -0.57
CA VAL A 65 -2.51 6.15 -1.56
C VAL A 65 -3.87 5.90 -0.90
N ARG A 66 -4.92 6.56 -1.39
CA ARG A 66 -6.29 6.39 -0.88
C ARG A 66 -7.27 6.15 -2.02
N ASP A 67 -8.15 5.18 -1.84
CA ASP A 67 -9.33 4.96 -2.69
C ASP A 67 -10.62 5.05 -1.86
N GLN A 68 -11.73 4.63 -2.46
CA GLN A 68 -13.05 4.58 -1.84
C GLN A 68 -13.17 3.58 -0.67
N ILE A 69 -12.30 2.56 -0.61
CA ILE A 69 -12.29 1.53 0.43
C ILE A 69 -11.46 2.04 1.63
N GLY A 70 -10.39 2.77 1.37
CA GLY A 70 -9.55 3.39 2.39
C GLY A 70 -8.12 3.59 1.91
N PHE A 71 -7.18 3.54 2.85
CA PHE A 71 -5.77 3.68 2.56
C PHE A 71 -5.15 2.37 2.05
N PHE A 72 -4.14 2.50 1.21
CA PHE A 72 -3.21 1.45 0.81
C PHE A 72 -1.86 2.03 0.47
N GLY A 73 -0.88 1.17 0.26
CA GLY A 73 0.46 1.61 -0.09
C GLY A 73 1.50 0.59 0.31
N ALA A 74 2.71 1.07 0.54
CA ALA A 74 3.82 0.23 0.93
C ALA A 74 4.79 0.93 1.87
N LEU A 75 5.46 0.13 2.68
CA LEU A 75 6.59 0.53 3.51
C LEU A 75 7.88 -0.09 2.93
N SER A 76 8.87 0.74 2.65
CA SER A 76 10.22 0.35 2.28
C SER A 76 11.15 0.43 3.48
N TYR A 77 11.97 -0.61 3.70
CA TYR A 77 12.98 -0.66 4.76
C TYR A 77 14.07 -1.72 4.47
N PRO A 78 15.36 -1.37 4.64
CA PRO A 78 15.90 -0.01 4.65
C PRO A 78 15.72 0.66 3.28
N VAL A 79 15.68 2.00 3.21
CA VAL A 79 15.69 2.70 1.91
C VAL A 79 17.10 2.65 1.32
N LEU A 80 17.31 1.72 0.40
CA LEU A 80 18.49 1.64 -0.47
C LEU A 80 18.10 2.12 -1.86
N GLU A 81 18.95 2.92 -2.51
CA GLU A 81 18.67 3.55 -3.81
C GLU A 81 18.29 2.56 -4.93
N SER A 82 18.70 1.29 -4.85
CA SER A 82 18.52 0.31 -5.94
C SER A 82 17.62 -0.90 -5.65
N ASP A 83 17.45 -1.32 -4.39
CA ASP A 83 16.76 -2.58 -4.05
C ASP A 83 16.17 -2.57 -2.62
N SER A 84 15.50 -1.48 -2.24
CA SER A 84 14.83 -1.42 -0.93
C SER A 84 13.82 -2.58 -0.77
N PRO A 85 13.90 -3.40 0.28
CA PRO A 85 12.83 -4.34 0.60
C PRO A 85 11.54 -3.58 0.87
N THR A 86 10.53 -3.81 0.04
CA THR A 86 9.24 -3.13 0.12
C THR A 86 8.12 -4.10 0.47
N ALA A 87 7.31 -3.73 1.46
CA ALA A 87 6.16 -4.48 1.92
C ALA A 87 4.85 -3.73 1.72
N VAL A 88 3.87 -4.42 1.16
CA VAL A 88 2.48 -3.95 1.10
C VAL A 88 1.94 -3.73 2.51
N LEU A 89 1.24 -2.61 2.71
CA LEU A 89 0.53 -2.36 3.97
C LEU A 89 -0.68 -3.31 4.08
N ARG A 90 -0.82 -3.98 5.22
CA ARG A 90 -1.92 -4.88 5.55
C ARG A 90 -2.68 -4.35 6.76
N ASN A 91 -3.93 -4.80 6.93
CA ASN A 91 -4.79 -4.41 8.06
C ASN A 91 -4.85 -2.89 8.26
N VAL A 92 -4.90 -2.15 7.16
CA VAL A 92 -4.89 -0.68 7.19
C VAL A 92 -6.22 -0.17 7.72
N SER A 93 -6.16 0.66 8.75
CA SER A 93 -7.33 1.31 9.35
C SER A 93 -7.04 2.80 9.57
N TRP A 94 -8.05 3.63 9.33
CA TRP A 94 -7.93 5.08 9.48
C TRP A 94 -9.16 5.64 10.19
N ASP A 95 -8.92 6.43 11.23
CA ASP A 95 -9.94 7.19 11.93
C ASP A 95 -9.93 8.65 11.42
N PRO A 96 -10.97 9.09 10.68
CA PRO A 96 -11.04 10.45 10.16
C PRO A 96 -11.18 11.52 11.24
N GLN A 97 -11.67 11.17 12.44
CA GLN A 97 -11.89 12.13 13.51
C GLN A 97 -10.58 12.49 14.21
N THR A 98 -9.72 11.49 14.41
CA THR A 98 -8.45 11.64 15.11
C THR A 98 -7.24 11.74 14.17
N GLY A 99 -7.41 11.40 12.89
CA GLY A 99 -6.31 11.29 11.93
C GLY A 99 -5.43 10.06 12.15
N VAL A 100 -5.80 9.17 13.07
CA VAL A 100 -4.99 7.97 13.39
C VAL A 100 -5.02 6.99 12.23
N LEU A 101 -3.83 6.59 11.76
CA LEU A 101 -3.60 5.55 10.77
C LEU A 101 -2.84 4.40 11.44
N GLU A 102 -3.37 3.18 11.33
CA GLU A 102 -2.75 1.96 11.83
C GLU A 102 -2.65 0.93 10.69
N PHE A 103 -1.49 0.26 10.57
CA PHE A 103 -1.24 -0.76 9.57
C PHE A 103 -0.17 -1.76 10.02
N VAL A 104 -0.04 -2.86 9.28
CA VAL A 104 1.02 -3.87 9.45
C VAL A 104 1.82 -3.98 8.15
N ALA A 105 3.14 -4.03 8.23
CA ALA A 105 4.02 -4.28 7.10
C ALA A 105 5.11 -5.29 7.48
N ALA A 106 5.69 -5.98 6.50
CA ALA A 106 6.74 -6.98 6.74
C ALA A 106 7.92 -6.84 5.75
N PRO A 107 8.66 -5.72 5.79
CA PRO A 107 9.75 -5.46 4.83
C PRO A 107 10.92 -6.44 4.95
N SER A 108 11.23 -6.90 6.16
CA SER A 108 12.29 -7.89 6.45
C SER A 108 11.74 -9.30 6.73
N GLY A 109 10.47 -9.55 6.39
CA GLY A 109 9.77 -10.80 6.72
C GLY A 109 9.25 -10.89 8.16
N GLN A 110 9.57 -9.91 9.01
CA GLN A 110 8.97 -9.76 10.33
C GLN A 110 7.83 -8.74 10.29
N ASP A 111 6.69 -9.09 10.89
CA ASP A 111 5.55 -8.19 10.99
C ASP A 111 5.85 -7.03 11.94
N VAL A 112 5.79 -5.83 11.40
CA VAL A 112 5.89 -4.57 12.12
C VAL A 112 4.52 -3.92 12.09
N ARG A 113 3.94 -3.66 13.25
CA ARG A 113 2.72 -2.88 13.36
C ARG A 113 3.08 -1.42 13.57
N MET A 114 2.47 -0.54 12.82
CA MET A 114 2.69 0.89 12.87
C MET A 114 1.37 1.57 13.18
N LYS A 115 1.38 2.46 14.18
CA LYS A 115 0.22 3.26 14.57
C LYS A 115 0.67 4.68 14.82
N GLY A 116 0.01 5.63 14.17
CA GLY A 116 0.42 7.02 14.23
C GLY A 116 -0.68 7.98 13.84
N VAL A 117 -0.41 9.28 13.97
CA VAL A 117 -1.31 10.34 13.51
C VAL A 117 -0.82 10.84 12.17
N LEU A 118 -1.66 10.72 11.14
CA LEU A 118 -1.38 11.22 9.80
C LEU A 118 -1.86 12.67 9.68
N SER A 119 -0.91 13.58 9.46
CA SER A 119 -1.16 14.97 9.11
C SER A 119 -0.90 15.20 7.61
N GLN A 120 -1.04 16.45 7.15
CA GLN A 120 -0.79 16.79 5.76
C GLN A 120 0.71 16.73 5.38
N SER A 121 1.61 16.96 6.35
CA SER A 121 3.06 17.04 6.15
C SER A 121 3.84 15.92 6.83
N GLU A 122 3.28 15.25 7.83
CA GLU A 122 4.00 14.32 8.69
C GLU A 122 3.13 13.13 9.10
N PHE A 123 3.78 12.02 9.40
CA PHE A 123 3.21 10.87 10.07
C PHE A 123 4.06 10.52 11.29
N HIS A 124 3.57 10.88 12.47
CA HIS A 124 4.21 10.51 13.75
C HIS A 124 3.71 9.14 14.15
N VAL A 125 4.61 8.15 14.15
CA VAL A 125 4.27 6.75 14.29
C VAL A 125 5.05 6.11 15.42
N SER A 126 4.37 5.26 16.17
CA SER A 126 5.01 4.34 17.10
C SER A 126 5.15 2.99 16.41
N GLU A 127 6.39 2.51 16.25
CA GLU A 127 6.66 1.12 15.85
C GLU A 127 6.26 0.20 17.01
N VAL A 128 5.35 -0.74 16.72
CA VAL A 128 4.91 -1.79 17.63
C VAL A 128 5.44 -3.12 17.07
N GLY A 129 6.74 -3.36 17.25
CA GLY A 129 7.45 -4.57 16.84
C GLY A 129 8.48 -5.01 17.89
N GLY A 130 8.20 -6.06 18.67
CA GLY A 130 9.13 -6.61 19.67
C GLY A 130 8.96 -6.06 21.11
N ARG A 131 10.08 -5.95 21.86
CA ARG A 131 10.11 -5.59 23.30
C ARG A 131 10.09 -4.08 23.58
N ALA A 132 10.18 -3.23 22.56
CA ALA A 132 10.26 -1.79 22.70
C ALA A 132 9.36 -1.10 21.67
N THR A 133 8.73 0.00 22.10
CA THR A 133 8.04 0.93 21.21
C THR A 133 9.05 1.98 20.77
N VAL A 134 9.24 2.15 19.47
CA VAL A 134 10.12 3.19 18.91
C VAL A 134 9.24 4.28 18.32
N GLU A 135 9.47 5.53 18.71
CA GLU A 135 8.83 6.67 18.07
C GLU A 135 9.61 7.04 16.81
N LEU A 136 8.90 7.15 15.69
CA LEU A 136 9.43 7.51 14.38
C LEU A 136 8.61 8.68 13.85
N GLU A 137 9.29 9.63 13.23
CA GLU A 137 8.67 10.73 12.52
C GLU A 137 8.97 10.57 11.04
N LEU A 138 7.93 10.38 10.22
CA LEU A 138 8.06 10.35 8.77
C LEU A 138 7.54 11.67 8.19
N VAL A 139 8.42 12.41 7.51
CA VAL A 139 8.11 13.70 6.91
C VAL A 139 7.79 13.51 5.43
N LYS A 140 6.77 14.20 4.94
CA LYS A 140 6.32 14.14 3.55
C LYS A 140 7.37 14.72 2.61
N LEU A 141 7.73 13.94 1.59
CA LEU A 141 8.63 14.37 0.54
C LEU A 141 7.97 15.43 -0.36
N ARG A 142 8.73 16.46 -0.74
CA ARG A 142 8.26 17.53 -1.64
C ARG A 142 8.07 17.04 -3.07
N GLU A 143 8.96 16.16 -3.52
CA GLU A 143 8.90 15.47 -4.80
C GLU A 143 8.65 13.99 -4.54
N GLY A 144 7.38 13.62 -4.38
CA GLY A 144 6.97 12.23 -4.30
C GLY A 144 6.89 11.60 -5.69
N SER A 145 7.02 10.28 -5.76
CA SER A 145 6.69 9.54 -6.97
C SER A 145 5.19 9.68 -7.22
N SER A 146 4.81 10.54 -8.18
CA SER A 146 3.41 10.74 -8.56
C SER A 146 2.87 9.57 -9.40
N LEU A 147 3.33 8.34 -9.14
CA LEU A 147 2.83 7.14 -9.79
C LEU A 147 1.34 7.02 -9.48
N ALA A 148 0.53 7.47 -10.44
CA ALA A 148 -0.91 7.39 -10.38
C ALA A 148 -1.31 5.93 -10.61
N TRP A 149 -1.60 5.22 -9.52
CA TRP A 149 -2.12 3.86 -9.58
C TRP A 149 -3.53 3.87 -10.16
N ARG A 150 -3.80 2.95 -11.11
CA ARG A 150 -5.12 2.81 -11.73
C ARG A 150 -6.13 2.19 -10.77
N SER A 151 -5.68 1.28 -9.91
CA SER A 151 -6.50 0.61 -8.90
C SER A 151 -5.63 0.04 -7.79
N ARG A 152 -6.26 -0.30 -6.66
CA ARG A 152 -5.61 -1.04 -5.55
C ARG A 152 -5.09 -2.40 -6.02
N ASP A 153 -5.84 -3.10 -6.85
CA ASP A 153 -5.42 -4.42 -7.35
C ASP A 153 -4.19 -4.32 -8.26
N GLN A 154 -4.09 -3.26 -9.08
CA GLN A 154 -2.90 -2.99 -9.89
C GLN A 154 -1.68 -2.76 -8.99
N PHE A 155 -1.84 -1.94 -7.93
CA PHE A 155 -0.78 -1.70 -6.95
C PHE A 155 -0.31 -2.98 -6.28
N GLU A 156 -1.24 -3.80 -5.76
CA GLU A 156 -0.90 -5.07 -5.12
C GLU A 156 -0.19 -6.03 -6.08
N CYS A 157 -0.62 -6.06 -7.35
CA CYS A 157 0.03 -6.86 -8.37
C CYS A 157 1.45 -6.37 -8.66
N ALA A 158 1.66 -5.06 -8.80
CA ALA A 158 2.99 -4.47 -8.99
C ALA A 158 3.94 -4.87 -7.86
N MET A 159 3.46 -4.84 -6.62
CA MET A 159 4.23 -5.26 -5.45
C MET A 159 4.58 -6.76 -5.45
N ARG A 160 3.69 -7.62 -5.97
CA ARG A 160 3.96 -9.06 -6.12
C ARG A 160 4.92 -9.39 -7.26
N LEU A 161 4.91 -8.60 -8.34
CA LEU A 161 5.78 -8.76 -9.50
C LEU A 161 7.17 -8.14 -9.30
N GLY A 162 7.26 -7.04 -8.53
CA GLY A 162 8.52 -6.35 -8.22
C GLY A 162 9.38 -7.07 -7.18
N ARG A 163 8.81 -8.00 -6.40
CA ARG A 163 9.59 -8.92 -5.57
C ARG A 163 10.34 -9.90 -6.49
N ARG A 164 11.64 -9.66 -6.70
CA ARG A 164 12.58 -10.70 -7.13
C ARG A 164 12.39 -11.89 -6.18
N ASN A 165 11.95 -13.05 -6.69
CA ASN A 165 12.06 -14.31 -5.94
C ASN A 165 13.45 -14.87 -6.17
#